data_AF-A0A950PVX7-F1
#
_entry.id   AF-A0A950PVX7-F1
#
_cell.length_a   1.000
_cell.length_b   1.000
_cell.length_c   1.000
_cell.angle_alpha   90.00
_cell.angle_beta   90.00
_cell.angle_gamma   90.00
#
_symmetry.space_group_name_H-M   'P 1'
#
loop_
_entity.id
_entity.type
_entity.pdbx_description
1 polymer ?
#
loop_
_entity_poly.entity_id
_entity_poly.type
_entity_poly.pdbx_seq_one_letter_code
_entity_poly.pdbx_strand_id
1 'polypeptide(L)' 'MTDLTPEEPHEAGVPEKVADQSHEEGARILADEARDELAKRGFTDQQIREWAETYIAEEGSGSVEGLIDWIARKEHRNG' A
#
# COMPACT_ATOMS: atom_id res chain seq x y z
N MET A 1 -0.34 -12.17 14.39
CA MET A 1 0.36 -10.96 13.94
C MET A 1 0.97 -11.33 12.63
N THR A 2 0.43 -10.82 11.53
CA THR A 2 1.04 -10.98 10.21
C THR A 2 2.23 -10.05 10.18
N ASP A 3 3.42 -10.62 10.04
CA ASP A 3 4.67 -9.88 9.92
C ASP A 3 4.65 -9.21 8.55
N LEU A 4 4.67 -7.88 8.51
CA LEU A 4 4.82 -7.15 7.26
C LEU A 4 6.31 -6.80 7.08
N THR A 5 6.84 -7.07 5.90
CA THR A 5 8.21 -6.71 5.55
C THR A 5 8.19 -5.33 4.92
N PRO A 6 8.84 -4.29 5.47
CA PRO A 6 8.80 -2.96 4.90
C PRO A 6 9.57 -2.89 3.56
N GLU A 7 8.89 -3.22 2.46
CA GLU A 7 9.38 -3.20 1.08
C GLU A 7 8.49 -2.31 0.19
N GLU A 8 8.98 -1.88 -0.97
CA GLU A 8 8.21 -1.14 -1.99
C GLU A 8 7.35 -2.12 -2.82
N PRO A 9 6.21 -1.69 -3.43
CA PRO A 9 5.31 -2.61 -4.16
C PRO A 9 6.02 -3.40 -5.27
N HIS A 10 6.98 -2.78 -5.96
CA HIS A 10 7.73 -3.40 -7.03
C HIS A 10 8.70 -4.47 -6.52
N GLU A 11 9.21 -4.33 -5.30
CA GLU A 11 10.04 -5.35 -4.63
C GLU A 11 9.19 -6.60 -4.31
N ALA A 12 7.93 -6.40 -3.95
CA ALA A 12 6.93 -7.46 -3.76
C ALA A 12 6.36 -8.05 -5.08
N GLY A 13 6.93 -7.66 -6.23
CA GLY A 13 6.49 -8.12 -7.56
C GLY A 13 5.12 -7.56 -7.98
N VAL A 14 4.69 -6.44 -7.39
CA VAL A 14 3.51 -5.70 -7.82
C VAL A 14 3.94 -4.63 -8.83
N PRO A 15 3.46 -4.68 -10.08
CA PRO A 15 3.80 -3.66 -11.05
C PRO A 15 3.23 -2.32 -10.59
N GLU A 16 4.10 -1.32 -10.47
CA GLU A 16 3.72 0.04 -10.13
C GLU A 16 2.72 0.55 -11.17
N LYS A 17 1.51 0.87 -10.72
CA LYS A 17 0.45 1.44 -11.55
C LYS A 17 0.17 2.84 -11.03
N VAL A 18 0.41 3.83 -11.88
CA VAL A 18 0.07 5.23 -11.57
C VAL A 18 -1.45 5.36 -11.65
N ALA A 19 -2.06 5.73 -10.53
CA ALA A 19 -3.46 6.08 -10.45
C ALA A 19 -3.78 7.26 -11.39
N ASP A 20 -4.85 7.19 -12.19
CA ASP A 20 -5.36 8.36 -12.94
C ASP A 20 -5.66 9.53 -11.98
N GLN A 21 -5.69 10.79 -12.45
CA GLN A 21 -5.88 11.98 -11.59
C GLN A 21 -7.07 11.90 -10.61
N SER A 22 -8.14 11.19 -10.96
CA SER A 22 -9.31 10.99 -10.08
C SER A 22 -9.05 10.04 -8.91
N HIS A 23 -8.06 9.16 -9.05
CA HIS A 23 -7.66 8.15 -8.08
C HIS A 23 -6.46 8.61 -7.22
N GLU A 24 -5.68 9.60 -7.69
CA GLU A 24 -4.53 10.17 -6.97
C GLU A 24 -4.92 10.75 -5.60
N GLU A 25 -6.04 11.48 -5.51
CA GLU A 25 -6.51 12.04 -4.24
C GLU A 25 -6.96 10.96 -3.26
N GLY A 26 -7.62 9.91 -3.77
CA GLY A 26 -8.02 8.75 -2.95
C GLY A 26 -6.81 7.99 -2.39
N ALA A 27 -5.76 7.83 -3.21
CA ALA A 27 -4.51 7.21 -2.78
C ALA A 27 -3.78 8.04 -1.70
N ARG A 28 -3.75 9.36 -1.85
CA ARG A 28 -3.14 10.26 -0.85
C ARG A 28 -3.86 10.20 0.49
N ILE A 29 -5.19 10.29 0.48
CA ILE A 29 -6.00 10.19 1.69
C ILE A 29 -5.75 8.84 2.38
N LEU A 30 -5.77 7.75 1.61
CA LEU A 30 -5.53 6.42 2.14
C LEU A 30 -4.11 6.26 2.72
N ALA A 31 -3.11 6.82 2.06
CA ALA A 31 -1.73 6.82 2.54
C ALA A 31 -1.59 7.56 3.88
N ASP A 32 -2.20 8.75 4.00
CA ASP A 32 -2.20 9.53 5.23
C ASP A 32 -2.93 8.80 6.37
N GLU A 33 -4.07 8.17 6.07
CA GLU A 33 -4.82 7.38 7.06
C GLU A 33 -4.06 6.11 7.51
N ALA A 34 -3.34 5.46 6.59
CA ALA A 34 -2.57 4.25 6.89
C ALA A 34 -1.21 4.54 7.54
N ARG A 35 -0.75 5.79 7.49
CA ARG A 35 0.59 6.21 7.92
C ARG A 35 0.93 5.76 9.32
N ASP A 36 0.07 6.05 10.30
CA ASP A 36 0.33 5.73 11.71
C ASP A 36 0.48 4.22 11.94
N GLU A 37 -0.30 3.40 11.23
CA GLU A 37 -0.29 1.94 11.40
C GLU A 37 0.88 1.27 10.67
N LEU A 38 1.20 1.72 9.47
CA LEU A 38 2.31 1.19 8.67
C LEU A 38 3.68 1.70 9.17
N ALA A 39 3.76 2.94 9.66
CA ALA A 39 5.00 3.47 10.26
C ALA A 39 5.39 2.71 11.54
N LYS A 40 4.41 2.28 12.36
CA LYS A 40 4.67 1.39 13.52
C LYS A 40 5.27 0.04 13.12
N ARG A 41 5.07 -0.37 11.87
CA ARG A 41 5.61 -1.62 11.28
C ARG A 41 6.91 -1.38 10.50
N GLY A 42 7.41 -0.15 10.46
CA GLY A 42 8.69 0.20 9.84
C GLY A 42 8.60 0.70 8.40
N PHE A 43 7.39 0.87 7.85
CA PHE A 43 7.24 1.44 6.51
C PHE A 43 7.57 2.93 6.52
N THR A 44 8.25 3.38 5.47
CA THR A 44 8.50 4.79 5.21
C THR A 44 7.28 5.46 4.57
N ASP A 45 7.17 6.78 4.70
CA ASP A 45 6.10 7.54 4.06
C ASP A 45 6.05 7.32 2.54
N GLN A 46 7.21 7.12 1.92
CA GLN A 46 7.31 6.82 0.49
C GLN A 46 6.69 5.45 0.19
N GLN A 47 7.11 4.40 0.89
CA GLN A 47 6.56 3.05 0.72
C GLN A 47 5.04 3.04 0.93
N ILE A 48 4.56 3.72 1.97
CA ILE A 48 3.12 3.82 2.26
C ILE A 48 2.37 4.43 1.08
N ARG A 49 2.91 5.50 0.50
CA ARG A 49 2.32 6.17 -0.65
C ARG A 49 2.28 5.27 -1.87
N GLU A 50 3.39 4.62 -2.20
CA GLU A 50 3.48 3.72 -3.36
C GLU A 50 2.52 2.53 -3.21
N TRP A 51 2.39 1.97 -2.00
CA TRP A 51 1.42 0.93 -1.70
C TRP A 51 -0.02 1.40 -1.85
N ALA A 52 -0.36 2.59 -1.36
CA ALA A 52 -1.70 3.16 -1.48
C ALA A 52 -2.06 3.50 -2.94
N GLU A 53 -1.13 4.09 -3.70
CA GLU A 53 -1.29 4.38 -5.13
C GLU A 53 -1.56 3.09 -5.91
N THR A 54 -0.76 2.05 -5.66
CA THR A 54 -0.90 0.77 -6.35
C THR A 54 -2.19 0.04 -5.96
N TYR A 55 -2.58 0.08 -4.68
CA TYR A 55 -3.82 -0.51 -4.20
C TYR A 55 -5.05 0.16 -4.80
N ILE A 56 -5.09 1.49 -4.85
CA ILE A 56 -6.18 2.23 -5.48
C ILE A 56 -6.19 2.01 -7.00
N ALA A 57 -5.03 1.90 -7.66
CA ALA A 57 -4.98 1.61 -9.09
C ALA A 57 -5.48 0.18 -9.43
N GLU A 58 -5.34 -0.79 -8.53
CA GLU A 58 -5.86 -2.15 -8.71
C GLU A 58 -7.35 -2.28 -8.32
N GLU A 59 -7.74 -1.76 -7.16
CA GLU A 59 -9.07 -1.98 -6.57
C GLU A 59 -10.06 -0.82 -6.82
N GLY A 60 -9.57 0.34 -7.30
CA GLY A 60 -10.35 1.56 -7.55
C GLY A 60 -10.74 2.34 -6.28
N SER A 61 -10.85 1.68 -5.13
CA SER A 61 -11.13 2.29 -3.82
C SER A 61 -10.84 1.31 -2.68
N GLY A 62 -10.70 1.78 -1.43
CA GLY A 62 -10.69 0.89 -0.27
C GLY A 62 -10.41 1.59 1.05
N SER A 63 -10.01 0.80 2.05
CA SER A 63 -9.79 1.24 3.44
C SER A 63 -8.39 0.88 3.92
N VAL A 64 -7.95 1.48 5.04
CA VAL A 64 -6.66 1.19 5.68
C VAL A 64 -6.51 -0.29 6.01
N GLU A 65 -7.54 -0.93 6.58
CA GLU A 65 -7.51 -2.37 6.87
C GLU A 65 -7.37 -3.20 5.58
N GLY A 66 -8.10 -2.83 4.52
CA GLY A 66 -8.01 -3.49 3.22
C GLY A 66 -6.61 -3.37 2.60
N LEU A 67 -6.00 -2.18 2.68
CA LEU A 67 -4.63 -1.94 2.23
C LEU A 67 -3.64 -2.84 3.00
N ILE A 68 -3.73 -2.87 4.33
CA ILE A 68 -2.84 -3.67 5.18
C ILE A 68 -2.97 -5.17 4.87
N ASP A 69 -4.20 -5.68 4.75
CA ASP A 69 -4.45 -7.07 4.36
C ASP A 69 -3.94 -7.37 2.94
N TRP A 70 -4.01 -6.40 2.04
CA TRP A 70 -3.53 -6.55 0.68
C TRP A 70 -2.00 -6.63 0.61
N ILE A 71 -1.30 -5.72 1.30
CA ILE A 71 0.16 -5.74 1.47
C ILE A 71 0.58 -7.11 2.03
N ALA A 72 -0.05 -7.55 3.13
CA ALA A 72 0.24 -8.83 3.76
C ALA A 72 0.13 -10.03 2.80
N ARG A 73 -0.86 -10.03 1.90
CA ARG A 73 -1.05 -11.09 0.90
C ARG A 73 -0.01 -11.04 -0.21
N LYS A 74 0.46 -9.85 -0.59
CA LYS A 74 1.45 -9.69 -1.67
C LYS A 74 2.84 -10.08 -1.19
N GLU A 75 3.24 -9.65 0.02
CA GLU A 75 4.53 -9.99 0.62
C GLU A 75 4.64 -11.50 0.89
N HIS A 76 3.61 -12.14 1.45
CA HIS A 76 3.60 -13.61 1.64
C HIS A 76 3.69 -14.44 0.35
N ARG A 77 3.38 -13.85 -0.80
CA ARG A 77 3.49 -14.55 -2.09
C ARG A 77 4.91 -14.54 -2.64
N ASN A 78 5.78 -13.67 -2.11
CA ASN A 78 7.16 -13.48 -2.55
C ASN A 78 8.20 -14.11 -1.58
N GLY A 79 7.75 -14.68 -0.45
CA GLY A 79 8.55 -15.41 0.54
C GLY A 79 8.52 -16.92 0.40
#